data_AF-A0A8C7X465-F1
#
_entry.id   AF-A0A8C7X465-F1
#
_cell.length_a   1.000
_cell.length_b   1.000
_cell.length_c   1.000
_cell.angle_alpha   90.00
_cell.angle_beta   90.00
_cell.angle_gamma   90.00
#
_symmetry.space_group_name_H-M   'P 1'
#
loop_
_entity.id
_entity.type
_entity.pdbx_description
1 polymer ?
#
loop_
_entity_poly.entity_id
_entity_poly.type
_entity_poly.pdbx_seq_one_letter_code
_entity_poly.pdbx_strand_id
1 'polypeptide(L)'
;MATEFHNLQEMQHCASLVTKVFIQRDYSEGTVCRFQTKFPSELNNRIERTLLEETVKTLNSYYMEAEKIGGQSYMEGCLACATAYIVFLCMETRYEKVLKKISGYIQEQNEKIYAPRGLLLTDPVERGMRVVSFTHLLLFLCSPM
;
A
#
# COMPACT_ATOMS: atom_id res chain seq x y z
N MET A 1 -4.63 -33.86 -29.25
CA MET A 1 -5.22 -33.79 -27.89
C MET A 1 -4.20 -33.72 -26.76
N ALA A 2 -2.88 -33.84 -26.99
CA ALA A 2 -1.88 -33.70 -25.92
C ALA A 2 -1.47 -32.24 -25.63
N THR A 3 -1.78 -31.31 -26.53
CA THR A 3 -1.37 -29.90 -26.46
C THR A 3 -2.22 -29.03 -25.52
N GLU A 4 -3.50 -29.36 -25.28
CA GLU A 4 -4.35 -28.59 -24.35
C GLU A 4 -4.01 -28.83 -22.87
N PHE A 5 -3.63 -30.06 -22.50
CA PHE A 5 -3.29 -30.39 -21.12
C PHE A 5 -2.01 -29.72 -20.64
N HIS A 6 -1.03 -29.51 -21.53
CA HIS A 6 0.21 -28.80 -21.19
C HIS A 6 -0.07 -27.31 -20.88
N ASN A 7 -0.96 -26.69 -21.64
CA ASN A 7 -1.33 -25.28 -21.50
C ASN A 7 -2.08 -25.00 -20.19
N LEU A 8 -2.99 -25.90 -19.78
CA LEU A 8 -3.72 -25.78 -18.50
C LEU A 8 -2.80 -25.92 -17.28
N GLN A 9 -1.79 -26.78 -17.36
CA GLN A 9 -0.84 -26.98 -16.28
C GLN A 9 0.14 -25.80 -16.14
N GLU A 10 0.56 -25.19 -17.26
CA GLU A 10 1.30 -23.93 -17.28
C GLU A 10 0.44 -22.75 -16.78
N MET A 11 -0.85 -22.67 -17.14
CA MET A 11 -1.78 -21.67 -16.63
C MET A 11 -2.01 -21.81 -15.12
N GLN A 12 -2.10 -23.03 -14.59
CA GLN A 12 -2.18 -23.29 -13.14
C GLN A 12 -0.87 -22.96 -12.43
N HIS A 13 0.27 -23.25 -13.05
CA HIS A 13 1.58 -22.93 -12.50
C HIS A 13 1.83 -21.41 -12.46
N CYS A 14 1.47 -20.70 -13.54
CA CYS A 14 1.40 -19.24 -13.58
C CYS A 14 0.36 -18.69 -12.60
N ALA A 15 -0.82 -19.28 -12.46
CA ALA A 15 -1.83 -18.88 -11.48
C ALA A 15 -1.32 -19.03 -10.03
N SER A 16 -0.48 -20.03 -9.74
CA SER A 16 0.20 -20.16 -8.44
C SER A 16 1.27 -19.08 -8.22
N LEU A 17 1.89 -18.58 -9.29
CA LEU A 17 2.80 -17.42 -9.29
C LEU A 17 2.02 -16.07 -9.25
N VAL A 18 0.72 -16.08 -9.59
CA VAL A 18 -0.26 -14.97 -9.53
C VAL A 18 -0.82 -14.79 -8.12
N THR A 19 -0.11 -15.22 -7.08
CA THR A 19 -0.60 -15.05 -5.71
C THR A 19 -0.38 -13.60 -5.27
N LYS A 20 -1.38 -12.75 -5.52
CA LYS A 20 -1.46 -11.41 -4.96
C LYS A 20 -1.97 -11.53 -3.52
N VAL A 21 -1.16 -11.06 -2.57
CA VAL A 21 -1.47 -11.13 -1.14
C VAL A 21 -2.07 -9.80 -0.70
N PHE A 22 -3.16 -9.86 0.06
CA PHE A 22 -3.85 -8.67 0.55
C PHE A 22 -3.89 -8.66 2.07
N ILE A 23 -3.44 -7.55 2.65
CA ILE A 23 -3.68 -7.23 4.05
C ILE A 23 -4.88 -6.29 4.09
N GLN A 24 -5.94 -6.74 4.74
CA GLN A 24 -7.19 -5.99 4.83
C GLN A 24 -7.05 -4.82 5.81
N ARG A 25 -7.83 -3.77 5.54
CA ARG A 25 -8.05 -2.69 6.50
C ARG A 25 -8.69 -3.25 7.77
N ASP A 26 -8.29 -2.70 8.90
CA ASP A 26 -8.89 -2.90 10.21
C ASP A 26 -9.92 -1.79 10.46
N TYR A 27 -11.17 -2.17 10.68
CA TYR A 27 -12.29 -1.26 10.93
C TYR A 27 -12.69 -1.18 12.41
N SER A 28 -11.95 -1.85 13.31
CA SER A 28 -12.28 -1.91 14.74
C SER A 28 -12.28 -0.53 15.42
N GLU A 29 -11.48 0.42 14.94
CA GLU A 29 -11.38 1.80 15.44
C GLU A 29 -12.15 2.82 14.58
N GLY A 30 -13.15 2.37 13.81
CA GLY A 30 -14.02 3.23 13.02
C GLY A 30 -13.42 3.64 11.68
N THR A 31 -13.41 4.95 11.39
CA THR A 31 -13.07 5.49 10.06
C THR A 31 -11.60 5.79 9.86
N VAL A 32 -10.75 5.61 10.88
CA VAL A 32 -9.30 5.81 10.79
C VAL A 32 -8.67 4.77 9.87
N CYS A 33 -7.75 5.17 8.99
CA CYS A 33 -7.05 4.24 8.10
C CYS A 33 -6.02 3.42 8.90
N ARG A 34 -6.23 2.11 8.97
CA ARG A 34 -5.36 1.16 9.68
C ARG A 34 -5.43 -0.21 9.02
N PHE A 35 -4.32 -0.93 8.98
CA PHE A 35 -4.22 -2.27 8.41
C PHE A 35 -3.93 -3.31 9.48
N GLN A 36 -4.46 -4.51 9.28
CA GLN A 36 -4.23 -5.65 10.16
C GLN A 36 -2.75 -6.03 10.16
N THR A 37 -2.20 -6.36 11.32
CA THR A 37 -0.80 -6.84 11.44
C THR A 37 -0.70 -8.37 11.36
N LYS A 38 -1.80 -9.06 11.03
CA LYS A 38 -1.80 -10.51 10.87
C LYS A 38 -0.95 -10.88 9.65
N PHE A 39 0.12 -11.64 9.89
CA PHE A 39 0.98 -12.11 8.83
C PHE A 39 0.26 -13.14 7.92
N PRO A 40 0.24 -12.92 6.59
CA PRO A 40 -0.35 -13.85 5.64
C PRO A 40 0.58 -15.05 5.39
N SER A 41 0.02 -16.27 5.43
CA SER A 41 0.76 -17.53 5.27
C SER A 41 1.48 -17.66 3.91
N GLU A 42 0.99 -16.97 2.90
CA GLU A 42 1.51 -16.91 1.55
C GLU A 42 2.90 -16.24 1.49
N LEU A 43 3.24 -15.42 2.49
CA LEU A 43 4.52 -14.69 2.57
C LEU A 43 5.57 -15.40 3.45
N ASN A 44 5.22 -16.52 4.10
CA ASN A 44 5.99 -17.13 5.20
C ASN A 44 7.39 -17.65 4.80
N ASN A 45 7.66 -17.81 3.50
CA ASN A 45 8.96 -18.26 2.97
C ASN A 45 9.69 -17.19 2.15
N ARG A 46 9.17 -15.95 2.09
CA ARG A 46 9.73 -14.89 1.24
C ARG A 46 10.14 -13.63 1.98
N ILE A 47 9.45 -13.32 3.07
CA ILE A 47 9.81 -12.20 3.96
C ILE A 47 9.72 -12.66 5.41
N GLU A 48 10.55 -12.05 6.24
CA GLU A 48 10.49 -12.26 7.68
C GLU A 48 9.21 -11.65 8.24
N ARG A 49 8.62 -12.34 9.22
CA ARG A 49 7.40 -11.88 9.89
C ARG A 49 7.57 -10.52 10.55
N THR A 50 8.68 -10.36 11.26
CA THR A 50 9.06 -9.12 11.95
C THR A 50 9.13 -7.94 10.99
N LEU A 51 9.71 -8.15 9.80
CA LEU A 51 9.88 -7.13 8.77
C LEU A 51 8.53 -6.64 8.19
N LEU A 52 7.63 -7.57 7.90
CA LEU A 52 6.28 -7.21 7.44
C LEU A 52 5.51 -6.47 8.53
N GLU A 53 5.54 -7.00 9.76
CA GLU A 53 4.86 -6.41 10.90
C GLU A 53 5.37 -4.99 11.17
N GLU A 54 6.69 -4.77 11.09
CA GLU A 54 7.30 -3.44 11.21
C GLU A 54 6.87 -2.50 10.09
N THR A 55 6.84 -2.98 8.84
CA THR A 55 6.37 -2.19 7.69
C THR A 55 4.93 -1.75 7.88
N VAL A 56 4.03 -2.70 8.21
CA VAL A 56 2.60 -2.42 8.40
C VAL A 56 2.39 -1.50 9.61
N LYS A 57 3.14 -1.70 10.70
CA LYS A 57 3.09 -0.83 11.88
C LYS A 57 3.53 0.60 11.55
N THR A 58 4.58 0.76 10.75
CA THR A 58 5.08 2.06 10.30
C THR A 58 4.06 2.75 9.41
N LEU A 59 3.46 2.03 8.45
CA LEU A 59 2.36 2.53 7.62
C LEU A 59 1.18 3.00 8.46
N ASN A 60 0.74 2.18 9.42
CA ASN A 60 -0.34 2.55 10.34
C ASN A 60 -0.01 3.82 11.14
N SER A 61 1.25 3.99 11.56
CA SER A 61 1.68 5.22 12.24
C SER A 61 1.58 6.45 11.34
N TYR A 62 1.95 6.35 10.06
CA TYR A 62 1.82 7.46 9.12
C TYR A 62 0.37 7.79 8.79
N TYR A 63 -0.49 6.78 8.60
CA TYR A 63 -1.92 7.03 8.40
C TYR A 63 -2.57 7.65 9.63
N MET A 64 -2.19 7.22 10.84
CA MET A 64 -2.64 7.86 12.07
C MET A 64 -2.13 9.31 12.19
N GLU A 65 -0.90 9.61 11.74
CA GLU A 65 -0.36 10.98 11.66
C GLU A 65 -1.18 11.84 10.67
N ALA A 66 -1.60 11.27 9.54
CA ALA A 66 -2.42 11.93 8.53
C ALA A 66 -3.79 12.35 9.09
N GLU A 67 -4.42 11.48 9.90
CA GLU A 67 -5.73 11.72 10.53
C GLU A 67 -5.66 12.71 11.71
N LYS A 68 -4.50 12.86 12.36
CA LYS A 68 -4.38 13.67 13.57
C LYS A 68 -4.44 15.17 13.27
N ILE A 69 -5.62 15.77 13.32
CA ILE A 69 -5.79 17.22 13.17
C ILE A 69 -5.04 17.95 14.31
N GLY A 70 -4.09 18.82 13.96
CA GLY A 70 -3.24 19.57 14.89
C GLY A 70 -3.53 21.07 14.79
N GLY A 71 -2.95 21.89 15.67
CA GLY A 71 -3.22 23.34 15.71
C GLY A 71 -2.95 24.08 14.39
N GLN A 72 -2.04 23.57 13.54
CA GLN A 72 -1.80 24.10 12.20
C GLN A 72 -3.02 23.97 11.26
N SER A 73 -3.85 22.94 11.44
CA SER A 73 -5.08 22.75 10.66
C SER A 73 -6.13 23.83 10.94
N TYR A 74 -6.11 24.44 12.12
CA TYR A 74 -6.94 25.62 12.42
C TYR A 74 -6.49 26.83 11.60
N MET A 75 -5.17 27.06 11.52
CA MET A 75 -4.62 28.15 10.71
C MET A 75 -4.87 27.93 9.21
N GLU A 76 -4.69 26.69 8.71
CA GLU A 76 -5.06 26.32 7.34
C GLU A 76 -6.55 26.53 7.09
N GLY A 77 -7.42 26.19 8.04
CA GLY A 77 -8.86 26.43 7.96
C GLY A 77 -9.22 27.91 7.89
N CYS A 78 -8.62 28.75 8.75
CA CYS A 78 -8.83 30.20 8.70
C CYS A 78 -8.31 30.82 7.39
N LEU A 79 -7.15 30.38 6.91
CA LEU A 79 -6.58 30.84 5.64
C LEU A 79 -7.44 30.40 4.45
N ALA A 80 -7.95 29.17 4.46
CA ALA A 80 -8.87 28.68 3.44
C ALA A 80 -10.16 29.51 3.42
N CYS A 81 -10.76 29.80 4.57
CA CYS A 81 -11.93 30.67 4.65
C CYS A 81 -11.64 32.09 4.15
N ALA A 82 -10.51 32.69 4.58
CA ALA A 82 -10.11 34.03 4.16
C ALA A 82 -9.84 34.14 2.64
N THR A 83 -9.48 33.03 2.00
CA THR A 83 -9.17 32.94 0.57
C THR A 83 -10.28 32.26 -0.24
N ALA A 84 -11.46 32.01 0.34
CA ALA A 84 -12.54 31.26 -0.30
C ALA A 84 -12.08 29.92 -0.93
N TYR A 85 -11.19 29.22 -0.24
CA TYR A 85 -10.56 27.96 -0.64
C TYR A 85 -9.67 28.04 -1.89
N ILE A 86 -9.46 29.23 -2.47
CA ILE A 86 -8.57 29.45 -3.63
C ILE A 86 -7.13 29.03 -3.29
N VAL A 87 -6.70 29.17 -2.02
CA VAL A 87 -5.37 28.74 -1.57
C VAL A 87 -5.11 27.24 -1.82
N PHE A 88 -6.13 26.39 -1.84
CA PHE A 88 -5.98 24.95 -2.14
C PHE A 88 -5.70 24.66 -3.61
N LEU A 89 -5.84 25.64 -4.51
CA LEU A 89 -5.37 25.52 -5.90
C LEU A 89 -3.84 25.69 -6.01
N CYS A 90 -3.20 26.29 -5.00
CA CYS A 90 -1.77 26.61 -5.02
C CYS A 90 -0.96 25.94 -3.89
N MET A 91 -1.63 25.44 -2.85
CA MET A 91 -0.98 24.78 -1.71
C MET A 91 -1.55 23.39 -1.50
N GLU A 92 -0.66 22.41 -1.44
CA GLU A 92 -1.01 21.05 -1.05
C GLU A 92 -1.46 21.00 0.41
N THR A 93 -2.55 20.29 0.64
CA THR A 93 -3.09 20.05 1.97
C THR A 93 -2.09 19.25 2.80
N ARG A 94 -2.15 19.40 4.13
CA ARG A 94 -1.31 18.59 5.02
C ARG A 94 -1.53 17.08 4.84
N TYR A 95 -2.75 16.67 4.51
CA TYR A 95 -3.06 15.27 4.23
C TYR A 95 -2.29 14.76 3.00
N GLU A 96 -2.29 15.50 1.89
CA GLU A 96 -1.53 15.16 0.69
C GLU A 96 -0.03 15.07 0.94
N LYS A 97 0.53 15.97 1.76
CA LYS A 97 1.95 15.92 2.15
C LYS A 97 2.28 14.62 2.90
N VAL A 98 1.40 14.15 3.79
CA VAL A 98 1.60 12.89 4.50
C VAL A 98 1.41 11.70 3.55
N LEU A 99 0.46 11.74 2.62
CA LEU A 99 0.32 10.70 1.59
C LEU A 99 1.57 10.57 0.72
N LYS A 100 2.18 11.69 0.32
CA LYS A 100 3.47 11.68 -0.40
C LYS A 100 4.59 11.05 0.41
N LYS A 101 4.65 11.33 1.72
CA LYS A 101 5.60 10.70 2.65
C LYS A 101 5.39 9.18 2.71
N ILE A 102 4.14 8.71 2.75
CA ILE A 102 3.80 7.29 2.72
C ILE A 102 4.23 6.65 1.40
N SER A 103 3.92 7.28 0.27
CA SER A 103 4.31 6.80 -1.06
C SER A 103 5.84 6.69 -1.18
N GLY A 104 6.57 7.70 -0.71
CA GLY A 104 8.04 7.68 -0.66
C GLY A 104 8.60 6.55 0.22
N TYR A 105 8.01 6.32 1.39
CA TYR A 105 8.38 5.20 2.25
C TYR A 105 8.13 3.85 1.57
N ILE A 106 6.97 3.66 0.92
CA ILE A 106 6.66 2.43 0.19
C ILE A 106 7.66 2.18 -0.93
N GLN A 107 8.02 3.22 -1.70
CA GLN A 107 9.03 3.14 -2.74
C GLN A 107 10.39 2.71 -2.17
N GLU A 108 10.82 3.32 -1.08
CA GLU A 108 12.07 2.98 -0.40
C GLU A 108 12.08 1.52 0.08
N GLN A 109 10.98 1.06 0.69
CA GLN A 109 10.86 -0.33 1.13
C GLN A 109 10.86 -1.30 -0.06
N ASN A 110 10.22 -0.93 -1.18
CA ASN A 110 10.27 -1.72 -2.40
C ASN A 110 11.69 -1.86 -2.92
N GLU A 111 12.44 -0.77 -3.04
CA GLU A 111 13.81 -0.80 -3.55
C GLU A 111 14.75 -1.59 -2.66
N LYS A 112 14.67 -1.39 -1.33
CA LYS A 112 15.62 -1.98 -0.38
C LYS A 112 15.27 -3.39 0.04
N ILE A 113 13.98 -3.73 0.10
CA ILE A 113 13.50 -4.93 0.81
C ILE A 113 12.68 -5.84 -0.10
N TYR A 114 11.61 -5.33 -0.71
CA TYR A 114 10.63 -6.19 -1.38
C TYR A 114 11.05 -6.58 -2.81
N ALA A 115 11.57 -5.66 -3.61
CA ALA A 115 11.98 -5.94 -4.99
C ALA A 115 13.12 -6.97 -5.09
N PRO A 116 14.17 -6.93 -4.24
CA PRO A 116 15.18 -8.00 -4.19
C PRO A 116 14.61 -9.38 -3.84
N ARG A 117 13.44 -9.43 -3.21
CA ARG A 117 12.70 -10.66 -2.84
C ARG A 117 11.61 -11.02 -3.85
N GLY A 118 11.56 -10.32 -4.99
CA GLY A 118 10.57 -10.54 -6.05
C GLY A 118 9.14 -10.16 -5.64
N LEU A 119 8.99 -9.18 -4.76
CA LEU A 119 7.72 -8.65 -4.27
C LEU A 119 7.62 -7.16 -4.55
N LEU A 120 6.40 -6.69 -4.80
CA LEU A 120 6.06 -5.29 -4.92
C LEU A 120 4.93 -4.97 -3.95
N LEU A 121 5.22 -4.09 -3.00
CA LEU A 121 4.24 -3.44 -2.14
C LEU A 121 3.57 -2.31 -2.91
N THR A 122 2.27 -2.41 -3.15
CA THR A 122 1.48 -1.35 -3.80
C THR A 122 0.90 -0.39 -2.77
N ASP A 123 0.91 0.90 -3.09
CA ASP A 123 0.31 1.93 -2.26
C ASP A 123 -1.20 1.67 -2.01
N PRO A 124 -1.65 1.63 -0.75
CA PRO A 124 -3.07 1.47 -0.44
C PRO A 124 -3.95 2.57 -1.03
N VAL A 125 -3.43 3.79 -1.27
CA VAL A 125 -4.19 4.91 -1.84
C VAL A 125 -4.74 4.56 -3.22
N GLU A 126 -3.97 3.88 -4.06
CA GLU A 126 -4.41 3.41 -5.39
C GLU A 126 -5.57 2.40 -5.32
N ARG A 127 -5.79 1.81 -4.15
CA ARG A 127 -6.87 0.84 -3.88
C ARG A 127 -7.99 1.42 -3.03
N GLY A 128 -8.03 2.74 -2.85
CA GLY A 128 -8.99 3.44 -1.99
C GLY A 128 -8.78 3.12 -0.51
N MET A 129 -7.54 2.84 -0.10
CA MET A 129 -7.11 2.54 1.27
C MET A 129 -7.76 1.31 1.91
N ARG A 130 -8.38 0.45 1.12
CA ARG A 130 -9.09 -0.74 1.63
C ARG A 130 -8.15 -1.90 1.93
N VAL A 131 -7.02 -1.96 1.23
CA VAL A 131 -6.05 -3.06 1.33
C VAL A 131 -4.64 -2.57 1.09
N VAL A 132 -3.68 -3.17 1.78
CA VAL A 132 -2.28 -3.17 1.37
C VAL A 132 -2.07 -4.42 0.52
N SER A 133 -1.48 -4.28 -0.67
CA SER A 133 -1.32 -5.41 -1.59
C SER A 133 0.12 -5.70 -1.94
N PHE A 134 0.51 -6.97 -1.87
CA PHE A 134 1.81 -7.46 -2.28
C PHE A 134 1.65 -8.30 -3.54
N THR A 135 2.38 -7.95 -4.58
CA THR A 135 2.31 -8.62 -5.89
C THR A 135 3.67 -9.21 -6.23
N HIS A 136 3.71 -10.39 -6.83
CA HIS A 136 4.96 -10.98 -7.31
C HIS A 136 5.51 -10.22 -8.52
N LEU A 137 6.79 -9.84 -8.49
CA LEU A 137 7.42 -9.06 -9.56
C LEU A 137 7.63 -9.86 -10.86
N LEU A 138 7.68 -11.19 -10.77
CA LEU A 138 7.61 -12.08 -11.94
C LEU A 138 6.36 -11.83 -12.81
N LEU A 139 5.29 -11.28 -12.23
CA LEU A 139 4.06 -10.92 -12.95
C LEU A 139 4.21 -9.65 -13.81
N PHE A 140 5.08 -8.72 -13.43
CA PHE A 140 5.36 -7.52 -14.25
C PHE A 140 6.14 -7.88 -15.52
N LEU A 141 7.01 -8.89 -15.46
CA LEU A 141 7.73 -9.38 -16.64
C LEU A 141 6.86 -10.24 -17.57
N CYS A 142 5.75 -10.80 -17.07
CA CYS A 142 4.86 -11.69 -17.81
C CYS A 142 3.60 -10.98 -18.35
N SER A 143 3.36 -9.72 -17.98
CA SER A 143 2.28 -8.91 -18.55
C SER A 143 2.75 -8.32 -19.89
N PRO A 144 2.12 -8.66 -21.03
CA PRO A 144 2.49 -8.06 -22.30
C PRO A 144 2.11 -6.58 -22.29
N MET A 145 3.03 -5.71 -22.70
CA MET A 145 2.73 -4.32 -23.05
C MET A 145 1.68 -4.25 -24.16
#